data_AF-A0A7V9V9J8-F1
#
_entry.id   AF-A0A7V9V9J8-F1
#
_cell.length_a   1.000
_cell.length_b   1.000
_cell.length_c   1.000
_cell.angle_alpha   90.00
_cell.angle_beta   90.00
_cell.angle_gamma   90.00
#
_symmetry.space_group_name_H-M   'P 1'
#
loop_
_entity.id
_entity.type
_entity.pdbx_description
1 polymer ?
#
loop_
_entity_poly.entity_id
_entity_poly.type
_entity_poly.pdbx_seq_one_letter_code
_entity_poly.pdbx_strand_id
1 'polypeptide(L)'
;MLAIVGGPGTDPATSVVHPIRPLVAVGKDEPLDGARSRPGLARMARLLVVCVDGVTVVGAMAVAYAMLPSLYLDADSVASSAYQRVGLLSMPLWLIVFRHYRLYNARHVTERRDEVGRVVHAVGMSALLTALVAYFLDQPVERSWYLMLFGVGVAVMLVERELVRFGFAALRRRGHCLRPVAVAGTGAEALAMVRTFTEKPQLGYSVVGLIGDRDQVVPELADRYPLFDPRSKVVEELRMAGAAGVVVATTDVDAETSNRLIRN
;
A
#
# COMPACT_ATOMS: atom_id res chain seq x y z
N MET A 1 14.85 -66.09 -16.74
CA MET A 1 16.27 -65.71 -16.64
C MET A 1 16.29 -64.22 -16.30
N LEU A 2 16.30 -63.90 -14.99
CA LEU A 2 17.47 -63.45 -14.23
C LEU A 2 18.07 -62.12 -14.77
N ALA A 3 18.39 -61.05 -14.03
CA ALA A 3 18.04 -60.46 -12.72
C ALA A 3 19.24 -59.57 -12.25
N ILE A 4 19.00 -58.31 -11.81
CA ILE A 4 19.85 -57.48 -10.89
C ILE A 4 21.21 -57.04 -11.53
N VAL A 5 21.85 -55.86 -11.39
CA VAL A 5 22.05 -54.74 -10.41
C VAL A 5 21.96 -53.38 -11.19
N GLY A 6 21.74 -52.15 -10.69
CA GLY A 6 21.53 -51.55 -9.36
C GLY A 6 21.36 -50.01 -9.44
N GLY A 7 21.70 -49.24 -8.38
CA GLY A 7 21.65 -47.75 -8.33
C GLY A 7 23.02 -47.09 -8.06
N PRO A 8 23.15 -45.84 -7.53
CA PRO A 8 22.09 -44.95 -7.01
C PRO A 8 22.16 -43.44 -7.40
N GLY A 9 21.08 -42.70 -7.10
CA GLY A 9 21.12 -41.36 -6.48
C GLY A 9 21.51 -40.10 -7.30
N THR A 10 20.50 -39.27 -7.62
CA THR A 10 20.60 -37.80 -7.57
C THR A 10 19.28 -37.19 -7.08
N ASP A 11 19.39 -36.32 -6.08
CA ASP A 11 18.27 -35.65 -5.39
C ASP A 11 18.19 -34.18 -5.83
N PRO A 12 17.05 -33.69 -6.38
CA PRO A 12 16.93 -32.31 -6.81
C PRO A 12 16.14 -31.44 -5.81
N ALA A 13 16.88 -30.52 -5.19
CA ALA A 13 16.40 -29.26 -4.61
C ALA A 13 15.41 -29.34 -3.42
N THR A 14 15.97 -29.53 -2.23
CA THR A 14 15.34 -29.15 -0.96
C THR A 14 14.99 -27.65 -0.98
N SER A 15 13.72 -27.31 -1.20
CA SER A 15 13.26 -25.94 -0.97
C SER A 15 13.23 -25.68 0.55
N VAL A 16 14.16 -24.84 1.03
CA VAL A 16 14.22 -24.46 2.44
C VAL A 16 13.05 -23.53 2.74
N VAL A 17 11.91 -24.13 3.06
CA VAL A 17 10.77 -23.42 3.65
C VAL A 17 11.23 -22.92 5.02
N HIS A 18 11.54 -21.63 5.12
CA HIS A 18 11.72 -21.00 6.41
C HIS A 18 10.46 -21.24 7.24
N PRO A 19 10.56 -21.83 8.45
CA PRO A 19 9.42 -21.96 9.33
C PRO A 19 8.89 -20.56 9.61
N ILE A 20 7.61 -20.32 9.26
CA ILE A 20 6.92 -19.10 9.64
C ILE A 20 6.96 -19.07 11.16
N ARG A 21 7.76 -18.16 11.72
CA ARG A 21 7.95 -18.01 13.15
C ARG A 21 6.56 -17.85 13.77
N PRO A 22 6.09 -18.75 14.65
CA PRO A 22 4.76 -18.62 15.23
C PRO A 22 4.68 -17.24 15.88
N LEU A 23 3.64 -16.48 15.52
CA LEU A 23 3.47 -15.14 16.06
C LEU A 23 3.41 -15.27 17.59
N VAL A 24 4.26 -14.52 18.28
CA VAL A 24 4.45 -14.61 19.73
C VAL A 24 3.10 -14.68 20.43
N ALA A 25 2.92 -15.68 21.28
CA ALA A 25 1.79 -15.74 22.19
C ALA A 25 1.81 -14.50 23.09
N VAL A 26 1.00 -13.50 22.75
CA VAL A 26 0.78 -12.34 23.62
C VAL A 26 0.13 -12.86 24.89
N GLY A 27 0.70 -12.48 26.04
CA GLY A 27 0.28 -13.00 27.34
C GLY A 27 -1.21 -12.78 27.61
N LYS A 28 -1.82 -13.72 28.34
CA LYS A 28 -3.28 -13.80 28.55
C LYS A 28 -3.93 -12.60 29.27
N ASP A 29 -3.12 -11.66 29.78
CA ASP A 29 -3.55 -10.66 30.76
C ASP A 29 -3.44 -9.21 30.27
N GLU A 30 -3.05 -8.95 29.00
CA GLU A 30 -3.19 -7.64 28.39
C GLU A 30 -4.54 -7.54 27.61
N PRO A 31 -5.50 -6.71 28.05
CA PRO A 31 -6.71 -6.46 27.28
C PRO A 31 -6.37 -5.65 26.02
N LEU A 32 -6.17 -6.36 24.91
CA LEU A 32 -5.82 -5.75 23.62
C LEU A 32 -6.98 -4.93 23.05
N ASP A 33 -6.95 -3.62 23.31
CA ASP A 33 -7.71 -2.53 22.67
C ASP A 33 -7.56 -2.45 21.11
N GLY A 34 -7.04 -3.50 20.46
CA GLY A 34 -6.63 -3.54 19.06
C GLY A 34 -7.77 -3.48 18.03
N ALA A 35 -9.02 -3.72 18.44
CA ALA A 35 -10.20 -3.51 17.60
C ALA A 35 -10.62 -2.03 17.51
N ARG A 36 -10.07 -1.15 18.37
CA ARG A 36 -10.17 0.30 18.16
C ARG A 36 -9.10 0.71 17.16
N SER A 37 -9.51 1.29 16.04
CA SER A 37 -8.59 1.97 15.13
C SER A 37 -7.88 3.11 15.87
N ARG A 38 -6.71 2.84 16.48
CA ARG A 38 -5.98 3.78 17.34
C ARG A 38 -5.84 5.11 16.59
N PRO A 39 -6.55 6.19 17.00
CA PRO A 39 -6.71 7.37 16.17
C PRO A 39 -5.37 8.09 15.95
N GLY A 40 -4.42 7.91 16.87
CA GLY A 40 -3.03 8.33 16.74
C GLY A 40 -2.29 7.65 15.58
N LEU A 41 -2.36 6.33 15.41
CA LEU A 41 -1.61 5.61 14.37
C LEU A 41 -2.11 5.97 12.97
N ALA A 42 -3.43 6.04 12.78
CA ALA A 42 -4.04 6.47 11.52
C ALA A 42 -3.83 7.99 11.24
N ARG A 43 -3.62 8.80 12.28
CA ARG A 43 -3.24 10.22 12.15
C ARG A 43 -1.76 10.36 11.79
N MET A 44 -0.88 9.58 12.43
CA MET A 44 0.56 9.56 12.19
C MET A 44 0.90 9.07 10.78
N ALA A 45 0.23 8.01 10.30
CA ALA A 45 0.36 7.57 8.91
C ALA A 45 -0.07 8.66 7.92
N ARG A 46 -1.16 9.39 8.19
CA ARG A 46 -1.58 10.54 7.35
C ARG A 46 -0.58 11.69 7.38
N LEU A 47 -0.03 12.02 8.55
CA LEU A 47 0.99 13.06 8.70
C LEU A 47 2.28 12.68 7.96
N LEU A 48 2.74 11.43 8.07
CA LEU A 48 3.91 10.94 7.34
C LEU A 48 3.75 11.07 5.82
N VAL A 49 2.59 10.71 5.25
CA VAL A 49 2.37 10.90 3.81
C VAL A 49 2.32 12.39 3.43
N VAL A 50 1.70 13.25 4.23
CA VAL A 50 1.73 14.72 3.98
C VAL A 50 3.17 15.27 4.04
N CYS A 51 4.02 14.77 4.94
CA CYS A 51 5.43 15.13 4.98
C CYS A 51 6.21 14.63 3.76
N VAL A 52 5.95 13.40 3.30
CA VAL A 52 6.58 12.83 2.09
C VAL A 52 6.18 13.66 0.86
N ASP A 53 4.89 13.86 0.61
CA ASP A 53 4.39 14.73 -0.48
C ASP A 53 5.02 16.13 -0.43
N GLY A 54 5.13 16.73 0.76
CA GLY A 54 5.77 18.04 0.94
C GLY A 54 7.24 18.05 0.53
N VAL A 55 8.00 17.02 0.93
CA VAL A 55 9.39 16.82 0.49
C VAL A 55 9.46 16.59 -1.02
N THR A 56 8.51 15.85 -1.61
CA THR A 56 8.45 15.63 -3.08
C THR A 56 8.17 16.92 -3.83
N VAL A 57 7.26 17.79 -3.35
CA VAL A 57 7.00 19.11 -3.97
C VAL A 57 8.23 20.01 -3.87
N VAL A 58 8.90 20.05 -2.72
CA VAL A 58 10.18 20.78 -2.55
C VAL A 58 11.25 20.24 -3.49
N GLY A 59 11.40 18.92 -3.59
CA GLY A 59 12.33 18.27 -4.52
C GLY A 59 12.02 18.59 -5.98
N ALA A 60 10.76 18.49 -6.41
CA ALA A 60 10.35 18.81 -7.77
C ALA A 60 10.60 20.29 -8.13
N MET A 61 10.27 21.21 -7.22
CA MET A 61 10.50 22.65 -7.40
C MET A 61 12.01 22.97 -7.46
N ALA A 62 12.82 22.32 -6.61
CA ALA A 62 14.27 22.47 -6.58
C ALA A 62 14.94 21.90 -7.84
N VAL A 63 14.51 20.73 -8.33
CA VAL A 63 15.00 20.15 -9.59
C VAL A 63 14.61 21.02 -10.78
N ALA A 64 13.37 21.51 -10.84
CA ALA A 64 12.94 22.43 -11.90
C ALA A 64 13.76 23.74 -11.88
N TYR A 65 14.04 24.31 -10.71
CA TYR A 65 14.92 25.48 -10.58
C TYR A 65 16.37 25.17 -10.99
N ALA A 66 16.93 24.03 -10.56
CA ALA A 66 18.29 23.61 -10.91
C ALA A 66 18.48 23.28 -12.40
N MET A 67 17.41 22.90 -13.11
CA MET A 67 17.44 22.71 -14.56
C MET A 67 17.34 24.02 -15.36
N LEU A 68 16.99 25.15 -14.74
CA LEU A 68 16.81 26.42 -15.44
C LEU A 68 18.08 26.89 -16.22
N PRO A 69 19.30 26.87 -15.65
CA PRO A 69 20.52 27.22 -16.40
C PRO A 69 20.84 26.30 -17.58
N SER A 70 20.26 25.10 -17.65
CA SER A 70 20.47 24.17 -18.77
C SER A 70 19.58 24.46 -19.98
N LEU A 71 18.52 25.26 -19.79
CA LEU A 71 17.56 25.63 -20.82
C LEU A 71 17.75 27.08 -21.33
N TYR A 72 18.33 27.96 -20.50
CA TYR A 72 18.62 29.35 -20.83
C TYR A 72 20.12 29.60 -20.79
N LEU A 73 20.67 30.11 -21.90
CA LEU A 73 22.11 30.37 -22.06
C LEU A 73 22.61 31.53 -21.19
N ASP A 74 21.72 32.46 -20.77
CA ASP A 74 22.03 33.57 -19.88
C ASP A 74 21.68 33.26 -18.42
N ALA A 75 22.70 32.90 -17.63
CA ALA A 75 22.54 32.58 -16.21
C ALA A 75 22.02 33.75 -15.35
N ASP A 76 22.25 34.99 -15.77
CA ASP A 76 21.79 36.19 -15.05
C ASP A 76 20.24 36.32 -15.03
N SER A 77 19.56 35.76 -16.03
CA SER A 77 18.09 35.67 -16.05
C SER A 77 17.54 34.68 -15.00
N VAL A 78 18.34 33.67 -14.64
CA VAL A 78 17.99 32.56 -13.75
C VAL A 78 18.22 32.92 -12.27
N ALA A 79 19.17 33.81 -11.97
CA ALA A 79 19.50 34.25 -10.62
C ALA A 79 18.41 35.12 -9.95
N SER A 80 17.25 35.31 -10.58
CA SER A 80 16.16 36.12 -10.05
C SER A 80 15.49 35.47 -8.83
N SER A 81 15.43 36.23 -7.74
CA SER A 81 14.67 35.87 -6.52
C SER A 81 13.16 35.68 -6.76
N ALA A 82 12.63 36.07 -7.93
CA ALA A 82 11.24 35.86 -8.33
C ALA A 82 10.85 34.37 -8.35
N TYR A 83 11.67 33.50 -8.97
CA TYR A 83 11.38 32.05 -9.04
C TYR A 83 11.25 31.41 -7.66
N GLN A 84 12.15 31.80 -6.74
CA GLN A 84 12.16 31.30 -5.36
C GLN A 84 10.94 31.80 -4.57
N ARG A 85 10.57 33.08 -4.71
CA ARG A 85 9.35 33.65 -4.08
C ARG A 85 8.08 32.96 -4.58
N VAL A 86 7.93 32.83 -5.89
CA VAL A 86 6.75 32.18 -6.51
C VAL A 86 6.67 30.70 -6.12
N GLY A 87 7.79 29.98 -6.16
CA GLY A 87 7.88 28.59 -5.70
C GLY A 87 7.47 28.44 -4.24
N LEU A 88 8.03 29.27 -3.35
CA LEU A 88 7.74 29.21 -1.91
C LEU A 88 6.28 29.59 -1.57
N LEU A 89 5.72 30.61 -2.24
CA LEU A 89 4.34 31.05 -2.01
C LEU A 89 3.30 30.10 -2.63
N SER A 90 3.65 29.35 -3.68
CA SER A 90 2.77 28.34 -4.27
C SER A 90 2.76 27.00 -3.52
N MET A 91 3.77 26.68 -2.71
CA MET A 91 3.84 25.48 -1.85
C MET A 91 2.51 25.06 -1.19
N PRO A 92 1.81 25.92 -0.41
CA PRO A 92 0.55 25.55 0.24
C PRO A 92 -0.55 25.20 -0.77
N LEU A 93 -0.57 25.83 -1.95
CA LEU A 93 -1.55 25.54 -3.00
C LEU A 93 -1.35 24.13 -3.57
N TRP A 94 -0.10 23.72 -3.80
CA TRP A 94 0.21 22.35 -4.26
C TRP A 94 -0.33 21.29 -3.29
N LEU A 95 -0.13 21.47 -1.98
CA LEU A 95 -0.64 20.56 -0.95
C LEU A 95 -2.19 20.52 -0.91
N ILE A 96 -2.85 21.66 -1.10
CA ILE A 96 -4.32 21.74 -1.19
C ILE A 96 -4.84 21.00 -2.44
N VAL A 97 -4.19 21.19 -3.60
CA VAL A 97 -4.55 20.51 -4.85
C VAL A 97 -4.38 18.99 -4.69
N PHE A 98 -3.24 18.52 -4.18
CA PHE A 98 -2.98 17.08 -4.02
C PHE A 98 -3.98 16.42 -3.06
N ARG A 99 -4.43 17.16 -2.04
CA ARG A 99 -5.51 16.75 -1.14
C ARG A 99 -6.84 16.61 -1.88
N HIS A 100 -7.18 17.58 -2.74
CA HIS A 100 -8.40 17.56 -3.52
C HIS A 100 -8.43 16.39 -4.53
N TYR A 101 -7.34 16.17 -5.26
CA TYR A 101 -7.18 15.05 -6.20
C TYR A 101 -7.00 13.67 -5.52
N ARG A 102 -7.07 13.61 -4.18
CA ARG A 102 -6.98 12.39 -3.37
C ARG A 102 -5.73 11.55 -3.66
N LEU A 103 -4.61 12.20 -3.98
CA LEU A 103 -3.30 11.53 -4.20
C LEU A 103 -2.89 10.66 -3.00
N TYR A 104 -3.39 11.01 -1.80
CA TYR A 104 -3.26 10.29 -0.52
C TYR A 104 -4.00 8.94 -0.43
N ASN A 105 -5.01 8.67 -1.25
CA ASN A 105 -5.89 7.51 -1.12
C ASN A 105 -5.46 6.31 -1.98
N ALA A 106 -4.19 5.93 -1.91
CA ALA A 106 -3.63 4.75 -2.60
C ALA A 106 -4.11 3.38 -2.04
N ARG A 107 -5.32 3.33 -1.43
CA ARG A 107 -5.81 2.18 -0.64
C ARG A 107 -6.77 1.25 -1.38
N HIS A 108 -7.22 1.63 -2.56
CA HIS A 108 -7.94 0.75 -3.48
C HIS A 108 -7.15 0.62 -4.77
N VAL A 109 -7.13 -0.59 -5.32
CA VAL A 109 -6.48 -0.94 -6.58
C VAL A 109 -7.16 -0.16 -7.71
N THR A 110 -6.71 1.07 -7.95
CA THR A 110 -7.04 1.80 -9.18
C THR A 110 -6.06 1.37 -10.25
N GLU A 111 -6.51 1.29 -11.50
CA GLU A 111 -5.62 0.97 -12.60
C GLU A 111 -4.50 2.02 -12.70
N ARG A 112 -3.30 1.59 -13.11
CA ARG A 112 -2.13 2.48 -13.21
C ARG A 112 -2.40 3.72 -14.08
N ARG A 113 -3.30 3.59 -15.07
CA ARG A 113 -3.74 4.67 -15.95
C ARG A 113 -4.46 5.78 -15.20
N ASP A 114 -5.37 5.44 -14.28
CA ASP A 114 -6.11 6.42 -13.49
C ASP A 114 -5.19 7.15 -12.50
N GLU A 115 -4.16 6.46 -11.98
CA GLU A 115 -3.15 7.08 -11.12
C GLU A 115 -2.32 8.11 -11.88
N VAL A 116 -1.79 7.77 -13.06
CA VAL A 116 -1.08 8.71 -13.92
C VAL A 116 -1.97 9.88 -14.31
N GLY A 117 -3.23 9.62 -14.68
CA GLY A 117 -4.22 10.64 -14.99
C GLY A 117 -4.44 11.63 -13.84
N ARG A 118 -4.60 11.14 -12.60
CA ARG A 118 -4.72 12.01 -11.41
C ARG A 118 -3.47 12.83 -11.14
N VAL A 119 -2.26 12.26 -11.29
CA VAL A 119 -1.00 12.99 -11.11
C VAL A 119 -0.87 14.11 -12.15
N VAL A 120 -1.13 13.83 -13.42
CA VAL A 120 -1.07 14.82 -14.52
C VAL A 120 -2.04 15.98 -14.27
N HIS A 121 -3.29 15.71 -13.91
CA HIS A 121 -4.26 16.77 -13.60
C HIS A 121 -3.88 17.57 -12.35
N ALA A 122 -3.39 16.90 -11.30
CA ALA A 122 -2.99 17.57 -10.06
C ALA A 122 -1.77 18.49 -10.27
N VAL A 123 -0.71 18.00 -10.94
CA VAL A 123 0.48 18.81 -11.25
C VAL A 123 0.14 19.93 -12.23
N GLY A 124 -0.71 19.67 -13.24
CA GLY A 124 -1.18 20.70 -14.18
C GLY A 124 -1.94 21.82 -13.47
N MET A 125 -2.89 21.48 -12.60
CA MET A 125 -3.62 22.47 -11.80
C MET A 125 -2.70 23.26 -10.87
N SER A 126 -1.74 22.60 -10.21
CA SER A 126 -0.77 23.28 -9.36
C SER A 126 0.17 24.22 -10.14
N ALA A 127 0.61 23.83 -11.34
CA ALA A 127 1.40 24.69 -12.22
C ALA A 127 0.61 25.94 -12.69
N LEU A 128 -0.67 25.77 -13.05
CA LEU A 128 -1.57 26.88 -13.38
C LEU A 128 -1.78 27.85 -12.20
N LEU A 129 -1.99 27.33 -10.99
CA LEU A 129 -2.08 28.14 -9.77
C LEU A 129 -0.76 28.85 -9.46
N THR A 130 0.38 28.23 -9.75
CA THR A 130 1.71 28.83 -9.58
C THR A 130 1.91 30.02 -10.55
N ALA A 131 1.47 29.89 -11.80
CA ALA A 131 1.46 30.98 -12.76
C ALA A 131 0.50 32.13 -12.35
N LEU A 132 -0.66 31.79 -11.78
CA LEU A 132 -1.61 32.78 -11.25
C LEU A 132 -1.03 33.56 -10.06
N VAL A 133 -0.30 32.88 -9.16
CA VAL A 133 0.44 33.53 -8.06
C VAL A 133 1.52 34.47 -8.60
N ALA A 134 2.31 34.06 -9.60
CA ALA A 134 3.31 34.92 -10.22
C ALA A 134 2.69 36.18 -10.86
N TYR A 135 1.56 36.02 -11.55
CA TYR A 135 0.80 37.10 -12.17
C TYR A 135 0.29 38.12 -11.14
N PHE A 136 -0.36 37.68 -10.05
CA PHE A 136 -0.84 38.58 -9.00
C PHE A 136 0.26 39.28 -8.20
N LEU A 137 1.47 38.72 -8.19
CA LEU A 137 2.65 39.29 -7.52
C LEU A 137 3.54 40.11 -8.47
N ASP A 138 3.11 40.31 -9.72
CA ASP A 138 3.86 40.99 -10.80
C ASP A 138 5.32 40.49 -10.91
N GLN A 139 5.50 39.17 -10.82
CA GLN A 139 6.83 38.55 -10.85
C GLN A 139 7.23 38.17 -12.28
N PRO A 140 8.40 38.64 -12.78
CA PRO A 140 8.90 38.28 -14.10
C PRO A 140 9.43 36.83 -14.08
N VAL A 141 8.54 35.89 -14.37
CA VAL A 141 8.81 34.45 -14.40
C VAL A 141 8.46 33.89 -15.78
N GLU A 142 9.44 33.28 -16.42
CA GLU A 142 9.34 32.83 -17.81
C GLU A 142 8.29 31.72 -18.02
N ARG A 143 7.58 31.79 -19.16
CA ARG A 143 6.47 30.87 -19.45
C ARG A 143 6.91 29.41 -19.57
N SER A 144 8.09 29.18 -20.13
CA SER A 144 8.72 27.86 -20.25
C SER A 144 9.08 27.24 -18.90
N TRP A 145 9.26 28.05 -17.84
CA TRP A 145 9.47 27.50 -16.50
C TRP A 145 8.26 26.72 -15.99
N TYR A 146 7.03 27.18 -16.24
CA TYR A 146 5.82 26.44 -15.83
C TYR A 146 5.67 25.11 -16.59
N LEU A 147 6.07 25.06 -17.86
CA LEU A 147 6.08 23.81 -18.65
C LEU A 147 7.13 22.82 -18.12
N MET A 148 8.31 23.32 -17.74
CA MET A 148 9.35 22.49 -17.10
C MET A 148 8.91 22.03 -15.70
N LEU A 149 8.34 22.92 -14.88
CA LEU A 149 7.79 22.59 -13.57
C LEU A 149 6.68 21.53 -13.66
N PHE A 150 5.84 21.60 -14.69
CA PHE A 150 4.86 20.56 -14.99
C PHE A 150 5.52 19.23 -15.36
N GLY A 151 6.44 19.21 -16.33
CA GLY A 151 7.11 17.99 -16.78
C GLY A 151 7.94 17.30 -15.68
N VAL A 152 8.80 18.08 -15.00
CA VAL A 152 9.58 17.63 -13.83
C VAL A 152 8.66 17.20 -12.69
N GLY A 153 7.61 17.98 -12.40
CA GLY A 153 6.64 17.67 -11.36
C GLY A 153 5.94 16.32 -11.60
N VAL A 154 5.45 16.06 -12.82
CA VAL A 154 4.86 14.77 -13.18
C VAL A 154 5.88 13.64 -13.04
N ALA A 155 7.10 13.81 -13.58
CA ALA A 155 8.13 12.78 -13.51
C ALA A 155 8.53 12.43 -12.07
N VAL A 156 8.80 13.43 -11.23
CA VAL A 156 9.20 13.24 -9.83
C VAL A 156 8.06 12.61 -9.01
N MET A 157 6.81 13.04 -9.20
CA MET A 157 5.64 12.45 -8.51
C MET A 157 5.38 10.99 -8.91
N LEU A 158 5.61 10.61 -10.17
CA LEU A 158 5.50 9.22 -10.61
C LEU A 158 6.63 8.35 -10.06
N VAL A 159 7.87 8.85 -10.04
CA VAL A 159 9.01 8.15 -9.44
C VAL A 159 8.81 7.94 -7.94
N GLU A 160 8.37 8.97 -7.21
CA GLU A 160 8.06 8.88 -5.78
C GLU A 160 7.01 7.79 -5.50
N ARG A 161 5.94 7.75 -6.30
CA ARG A 161 4.88 6.73 -6.16
C ARG A 161 5.37 5.31 -6.36
N GLU A 162 6.22 5.06 -7.35
CA GLU A 162 6.80 3.73 -7.54
C GLU A 162 7.84 3.38 -6.46
N LEU A 163 8.61 4.36 -5.94
CA LEU A 163 9.50 4.16 -4.79
C LEU A 163 8.73 3.83 -3.52
N VAL A 164 7.64 4.55 -3.22
CA VAL A 164 6.75 4.27 -2.09
C VAL A 164 6.08 2.90 -2.24
N ARG A 165 5.57 2.57 -3.43
CA ARG A 165 5.00 1.24 -3.74
C ARG A 165 6.04 0.14 -3.53
N PHE A 166 7.27 0.32 -4.03
CA PHE A 166 8.36 -0.64 -3.88
C PHE A 166 8.78 -0.79 -2.42
N GLY A 167 8.89 0.31 -1.66
CA GLY A 167 9.18 0.31 -0.23
C GLY A 167 8.14 -0.47 0.57
N PHE A 168 6.85 -0.21 0.35
CA PHE A 168 5.77 -0.99 0.97
C PHE A 168 5.77 -2.45 0.53
N ALA A 169 6.05 -2.76 -0.74
CA ALA A 169 6.14 -4.14 -1.21
C ALA A 169 7.33 -4.90 -0.58
N ALA A 170 8.48 -4.25 -0.43
CA ALA A 170 9.65 -4.80 0.25
C ALA A 170 9.38 -5.02 1.75
N LEU A 171 8.68 -4.08 2.39
CA LEU A 171 8.28 -4.17 3.80
C LEU A 171 7.28 -5.32 4.03
N ARG A 172 6.31 -5.50 3.11
CA ARG A 172 5.37 -6.65 3.09
C ARG A 172 6.06 -7.99 2.87
N ARG A 173 7.05 -8.07 1.97
CA ARG A 173 7.88 -9.28 1.79
C ARG A 173 8.67 -9.65 3.04
N ARG A 174 8.97 -8.69 3.92
CA ARG A 174 9.60 -8.91 5.23
C ARG A 174 8.60 -9.19 6.36
N GLY A 175 7.32 -9.40 6.06
CA GLY A 175 6.26 -9.71 7.03
C GLY A 175 5.65 -8.49 7.74
N HIS A 176 6.09 -7.26 7.42
CA HIS A 176 5.59 -6.04 8.04
C HIS A 176 4.47 -5.41 7.19
N CYS A 177 3.62 -4.57 7.80
CA CYS A 177 2.47 -3.93 7.12
C CYS A 177 1.48 -4.92 6.45
N LEU A 178 1.44 -6.17 6.93
CA LEU A 178 0.38 -7.12 6.63
C LEU A 178 -0.81 -6.88 7.56
N ARG A 179 -2.04 -6.97 7.04
CA ARG A 179 -3.27 -6.95 7.83
C ARG A 179 -3.63 -8.38 8.22
N PRO A 180 -3.70 -8.71 9.52
CA PRO A 180 -4.19 -10.01 9.96
C PRO A 180 -5.66 -10.17 9.58
N VAL A 181 -6.00 -11.26 8.91
CA VAL A 181 -7.36 -11.60 8.46
C VAL A 181 -7.66 -13.06 8.74
N ALA A 182 -8.90 -13.38 9.05
CA ALA A 182 -9.40 -14.75 9.00
C ALA A 182 -10.11 -15.00 7.67
N VAL A 183 -10.08 -16.24 7.19
CA VAL A 183 -10.81 -16.66 5.99
C VAL A 183 -12.04 -17.45 6.43
N ALA A 184 -13.23 -17.03 5.99
CA ALA A 184 -14.46 -17.81 6.13
C ALA A 184 -14.61 -18.74 4.93
N GLY A 185 -14.81 -20.03 5.21
CA GLY A 185 -14.67 -21.12 4.26
C GLY A 185 -13.41 -21.96 4.56
N THR A 186 -13.50 -23.26 4.29
CA THR A 186 -12.48 -24.26 4.65
C THR A 186 -12.14 -25.22 3.51
N GLY A 187 -12.83 -25.09 2.37
CA GLY A 187 -12.70 -25.91 1.18
C GLY A 187 -11.60 -25.44 0.21
N ALA A 188 -11.77 -25.79 -1.06
CA ALA A 188 -10.78 -25.55 -2.10
C ALA A 188 -10.61 -24.06 -2.45
N GLU A 189 -11.66 -23.24 -2.34
CA GLU A 189 -11.56 -21.79 -2.58
C GLU A 189 -10.77 -21.12 -1.45
N ALA A 190 -11.04 -21.50 -0.20
CA ALA A 190 -10.29 -21.02 0.94
C ALA A 190 -8.80 -21.39 0.83
N LEU A 191 -8.47 -22.62 0.40
CA LEU A 191 -7.10 -23.05 0.13
C LEU A 191 -6.43 -22.20 -0.96
N ALA A 192 -7.11 -21.96 -2.09
CA ALA A 192 -6.60 -21.12 -3.17
C ALA A 192 -6.36 -19.67 -2.72
N MET A 193 -7.22 -19.13 -1.86
CA MET A 193 -7.10 -17.79 -1.27
C MET A 193 -5.93 -17.70 -0.28
N VAL A 194 -5.80 -18.68 0.63
CA VAL A 194 -4.70 -18.78 1.60
C VAL A 194 -3.35 -18.93 0.89
N ARG A 195 -3.26 -19.79 -0.14
CA ARG A 195 -2.08 -19.91 -1.00
C ARG A 195 -1.77 -18.57 -1.68
N THR A 196 -2.77 -17.92 -2.28
CA THR A 196 -2.61 -16.60 -2.92
C THR A 196 -2.07 -15.53 -1.97
N PHE A 197 -2.57 -15.45 -0.73
CA PHE A 197 -2.08 -14.49 0.26
C PHE A 197 -0.65 -14.82 0.74
N THR A 198 -0.32 -16.11 0.86
CA THR A 198 1.01 -16.59 1.28
C THR A 198 2.07 -16.38 0.19
N GLU A 199 1.75 -16.70 -1.05
CA GLU A 199 2.62 -16.54 -2.23
C GLU A 199 2.77 -15.08 -2.66
N LYS A 200 1.74 -14.24 -2.42
CA LYS A 200 1.73 -12.82 -2.79
C LYS A 200 1.57 -11.91 -1.56
N PRO A 201 2.58 -11.82 -0.66
CA PRO A 201 2.57 -10.86 0.47
C PRO A 201 2.34 -9.40 0.04
N GLN A 202 2.60 -9.09 -1.23
CA GLN A 202 2.30 -7.83 -1.90
C GLN A 202 0.82 -7.40 -1.73
N LEU A 203 -0.11 -8.34 -1.60
CA LEU A 203 -1.53 -8.08 -1.32
C LEU A 203 -1.75 -7.45 0.06
N GLY A 204 -0.82 -7.65 1.00
CA GLY A 204 -0.86 -7.04 2.33
C GLY A 204 -1.75 -7.78 3.33
N TYR A 205 -1.98 -9.07 3.15
CA TYR A 205 -2.75 -9.92 4.06
C TYR A 205 -1.86 -10.94 4.77
N SER A 206 -2.23 -11.31 5.99
CA SER A 206 -1.67 -12.44 6.74
C SER A 206 -2.84 -13.22 7.31
N VAL A 207 -2.90 -14.53 7.05
CA VAL A 207 -3.98 -15.38 7.53
C VAL A 207 -3.71 -15.76 8.98
N VAL A 208 -4.63 -15.41 9.89
CA VAL A 208 -4.53 -15.77 11.32
C VAL A 208 -5.35 -17.01 11.69
N GLY A 209 -6.29 -17.42 10.84
CA GLY A 209 -7.12 -18.60 11.05
C GLY A 209 -8.26 -18.73 10.03
N LEU A 210 -9.03 -19.80 10.19
CA LEU A 210 -10.10 -20.21 9.29
C LEU A 210 -11.42 -20.31 10.07
N ILE A 211 -12.54 -20.04 9.40
CA ILE A 211 -13.89 -20.11 9.99
C ILE A 211 -14.71 -21.09 9.16
N GLY A 212 -15.19 -22.17 9.78
CA GLY A 212 -16.00 -23.19 9.11
C GLY A 212 -16.11 -24.49 9.91
N ASP A 213 -16.89 -25.44 9.38
CA ASP A 213 -17.09 -26.75 10.01
C ASP A 213 -15.85 -27.63 9.83
N ARG A 214 -15.40 -28.30 10.91
CA ARG A 214 -14.17 -29.13 10.94
C ARG A 214 -14.16 -30.24 9.88
N ASP A 215 -15.31 -30.81 9.59
CA ASP A 215 -15.47 -31.92 8.64
C ASP A 215 -15.31 -31.48 7.18
N GLN A 216 -15.31 -30.16 6.92
CA GLN A 216 -15.16 -29.55 5.59
C GLN A 216 -13.78 -28.91 5.40
N VAL A 217 -12.83 -29.13 6.30
CA VAL A 217 -11.47 -28.59 6.20
C VAL A 217 -10.60 -29.49 5.34
N VAL A 218 -10.03 -28.93 4.27
CA VAL A 218 -8.99 -29.64 3.50
C VAL A 218 -7.74 -29.87 4.37
N PRO A 219 -7.11 -31.06 4.37
CA PRO A 219 -6.02 -31.38 5.31
C PRO A 219 -4.87 -30.37 5.33
N GLU A 220 -4.52 -29.81 4.18
CA GLU A 220 -3.45 -28.82 4.00
C GLU A 220 -3.68 -27.50 4.77
N LEU A 221 -4.93 -27.23 5.14
CA LEU A 221 -5.34 -26.10 5.95
C LEU A 221 -5.44 -26.48 7.44
N ALA A 222 -5.93 -27.68 7.75
CA ALA A 222 -6.16 -28.16 9.13
C ALA A 222 -4.90 -28.11 10.00
N ASP A 223 -3.76 -28.54 9.45
CA ASP A 223 -2.48 -28.62 10.20
C ASP A 223 -1.79 -27.26 10.36
N ARG A 224 -2.26 -26.22 9.65
CA ARG A 224 -1.50 -24.98 9.44
C ARG A 224 -2.14 -23.73 10.04
N TYR A 225 -3.45 -23.76 10.30
CA TYR A 225 -4.21 -22.62 10.80
C TYR A 225 -5.22 -23.04 11.87
N PRO A 226 -5.45 -22.24 12.92
CA PRO A 226 -6.52 -22.50 13.87
C PRO A 226 -7.88 -22.40 13.17
N LEU A 227 -8.77 -23.34 13.48
CA LEU A 227 -10.15 -23.36 13.03
C LEU A 227 -11.06 -22.78 14.12
N PHE A 228 -11.90 -21.82 13.74
CA PHE A 228 -12.94 -21.23 14.56
C PHE A 228 -14.31 -21.72 14.11
N ASP A 229 -15.15 -22.11 15.07
CA ASP A 229 -16.49 -22.62 14.81
C ASP A 229 -17.46 -21.46 14.49
N PRO A 230 -18.15 -21.44 13.33
CA PRO A 230 -19.14 -20.40 13.00
C PRO A 230 -20.29 -20.27 14.02
N ARG A 231 -20.52 -21.31 14.83
CA ARG A 231 -21.59 -21.43 15.83
C ARG A 231 -21.16 -20.96 17.21
N SER A 232 -19.85 -20.78 17.45
CA SER A 232 -19.30 -20.28 18.72
C SER A 232 -19.32 -18.74 18.79
N LYS A 233 -18.59 -18.17 19.75
CA LYS A 233 -18.34 -16.72 19.82
C LYS A 233 -17.24 -16.28 18.85
N VAL A 234 -17.36 -16.68 17.58
CA VAL A 234 -16.33 -16.50 16.54
C VAL A 234 -15.77 -15.07 16.47
N VAL A 235 -16.60 -14.03 16.62
CA VAL A 235 -16.14 -12.63 16.60
C VAL A 235 -15.23 -12.28 17.79
N GLU A 236 -15.47 -12.87 18.95
CA GLU A 236 -14.66 -12.68 20.17
C GLU A 236 -13.36 -13.49 20.06
N GLU A 237 -13.44 -14.74 19.60
CA GLU A 237 -12.27 -15.60 19.34
C GLU A 237 -11.33 -15.00 18.29
N LEU A 238 -11.87 -14.48 17.19
CA LEU A 238 -11.11 -13.79 16.15
C LEU A 238 -10.45 -12.50 16.65
N ARG A 239 -11.12 -11.73 17.52
CA ARG A 239 -10.51 -10.55 18.15
C ARG A 239 -9.36 -10.94 19.07
N MET A 240 -9.51 -12.01 19.85
CA MET A 240 -8.44 -12.56 20.69
C MET A 240 -7.26 -13.09 19.86
N ALA A 241 -7.53 -13.68 18.68
CA ALA A 241 -6.53 -14.07 17.70
C ALA A 241 -5.91 -12.90 16.91
N GLY A 242 -6.31 -11.65 17.19
CA GLY A 242 -5.78 -10.45 16.55
C GLY A 242 -6.26 -10.20 15.11
N ALA A 243 -7.33 -10.85 14.66
CA ALA A 243 -7.90 -10.64 13.32
C ALA A 243 -8.43 -9.21 13.17
N ALA A 244 -7.91 -8.48 12.18
CA ALA A 244 -8.35 -7.13 11.84
C ALA A 244 -9.44 -7.10 10.76
N GLY A 245 -10.00 -8.26 10.39
CA GLY A 245 -11.08 -8.43 9.41
C GLY A 245 -11.27 -9.90 9.01
N VAL A 246 -12.35 -10.17 8.28
CA VAL A 246 -12.67 -11.47 7.69
C VAL A 246 -12.73 -11.33 6.17
N VAL A 247 -12.23 -12.32 5.44
CA VAL A 247 -12.40 -12.47 3.99
C VAL A 247 -13.25 -13.71 3.74
N VAL A 248 -14.27 -13.61 2.90
CA VAL A 248 -15.26 -14.67 2.67
C VAL A 248 -14.94 -15.38 1.35
N ALA A 249 -14.79 -16.70 1.39
CA ALA A 249 -14.77 -17.57 0.22
C ALA A 249 -16.20 -17.71 -0.29
N THR A 250 -16.54 -17.04 -1.40
CA THR A 250 -17.92 -16.80 -1.83
C THR A 250 -18.63 -18.00 -2.45
N THR A 251 -17.89 -19.05 -2.82
CA THR A 251 -18.41 -20.34 -3.31
C THR A 251 -18.40 -21.45 -2.24
N ASP A 252 -17.61 -21.31 -1.16
CA ASP A 252 -17.56 -22.26 -0.04
C ASP A 252 -18.43 -21.84 1.19
N VAL A 253 -19.06 -20.66 1.18
CA VAL A 253 -19.82 -20.13 2.33
C VAL A 253 -21.33 -20.16 2.07
N ASP A 254 -22.03 -20.97 2.86
CA ASP A 254 -23.49 -21.05 2.88
C ASP A 254 -24.15 -19.67 3.10
N ALA A 255 -25.32 -19.49 2.48
CA ALA A 255 -26.07 -18.25 2.50
C ALA A 255 -26.50 -17.81 3.91
N GLU A 256 -26.68 -18.72 4.86
CA GLU A 256 -26.98 -18.38 6.26
C GLU A 256 -25.77 -17.74 6.95
N THR A 257 -24.57 -18.26 6.68
CA THR A 257 -23.30 -17.74 7.23
C THR A 257 -22.95 -16.38 6.63
N SER A 258 -23.13 -16.21 5.32
CA SER A 258 -22.93 -14.92 4.64
C SER A 258 -23.87 -13.84 5.18
N ASN A 259 -25.17 -14.16 5.33
CA ASN A 259 -26.16 -13.23 5.89
C ASN A 259 -25.88 -12.85 7.36
N ARG A 260 -25.33 -13.77 8.18
CA ARG A 260 -24.93 -13.47 9.56
C ARG A 260 -23.74 -12.52 9.67
N LEU A 261 -22.79 -12.60 8.74
CA LEU A 261 -21.59 -11.75 8.71
C LEU A 261 -21.84 -10.33 8.18
N ILE A 262 -22.92 -10.12 7.40
CA ILE A 262 -23.28 -8.80 6.84
C ILE A 262 -24.16 -7.97 7.81
N ARG A 263 -24.84 -8.63 8.76
CA ARG A 263 -25.87 -8.00 9.63
C ARG A 263 -25.42 -7.53 11.02
N ASN A 264 -24.14 -7.66 11.35
CA ASN A 264 -23.53 -7.28 12.65
C ASN A 264 -22.20 -6.54 12.46
#